data_AF-A0A6B8KKL8-F1
#
_entry.id   AF-A0A6B8KKL8-F1
#
_cell.length_a   1.000
_cell.length_b   1.000
_cell.length_c   1.000
_cell.angle_alpha   90.00
_cell.angle_beta   90.00
_cell.angle_gamma   90.00
#
_symmetry.space_group_name_H-M   'P 1'
#
loop_
_entity.id
_entity.type
_entity.pdbx_description
1 polymer ?
#
loop_
_entity_poly.entity_id
_entity_poly.type
_entity_poly.pdbx_seq_one_letter_code
_entity_poly.pdbx_strand_id
1 'polypeptide(L)'
;MGYYTRVLSKRADAPGFDELSRVLAEAAEGATLSEEESEGGVWTSLLLSTPDGDPIAVLDRNPVAGDSLGAEEIGEFFEELAGCKPASGAAWVSEYLKSVKTVYAFQHLSGADEDAGFEALQSLRAHIFGGGDAILQADGEGFTNEDGYQIVWRFGETVDGLWWMAVLENGEWKTFQMDLGDADHRQAFQQGRIPAGAHLGEA
;
A
#
# COMPACT_ATOMS: atom_id res chain seq x y z
N MET A 1 8.69 5.05 15.82
CA MET A 1 8.53 4.02 14.79
C MET A 1 8.15 4.77 13.51
N GLY A 2 8.80 4.49 12.38
CA GLY A 2 8.46 5.15 11.11
C GLY A 2 7.08 4.73 10.63
N TYR A 3 6.44 5.56 9.79
CA TYR A 3 5.22 5.18 9.07
C TYR A 3 5.60 4.54 7.74
N TYR A 4 5.04 3.37 7.46
CA TYR A 4 5.29 2.65 6.23
C TYR A 4 4.00 2.45 5.43
N THR A 5 4.17 2.51 4.10
CA THR A 5 3.22 1.94 3.16
C THR A 5 3.92 0.89 2.33
N ARG A 6 3.22 -0.18 1.99
CA ARG A 6 3.80 -1.33 1.30
C ARG A 6 3.00 -1.69 0.06
N VAL A 7 3.71 -2.08 -0.98
CA VAL A 7 3.13 -2.75 -2.16
C VAL A 7 3.46 -4.23 -2.06
N LEU A 8 2.43 -5.08 -1.98
CA LEU A 8 2.55 -6.53 -1.84
C LEU A 8 2.27 -7.18 -3.19
N SER A 9 3.33 -7.52 -3.92
CA SER A 9 3.23 -7.98 -5.31
C SER A 9 3.40 -9.50 -5.44
N LYS A 10 2.58 -10.13 -6.29
CA LYS A 10 2.77 -11.53 -6.71
C LYS A 10 3.89 -11.68 -7.74
N ARG A 11 4.47 -10.57 -8.22
CA ARG A 11 5.55 -10.56 -9.20
C ARG A 11 6.91 -10.68 -8.53
N ALA A 12 7.75 -11.51 -9.14
CA ALA A 12 9.14 -11.67 -8.73
C ALA A 12 10.08 -10.72 -9.50
N ASP A 13 9.64 -10.22 -10.66
CA ASP A 13 10.36 -9.19 -11.39
C ASP A 13 10.11 -7.82 -10.75
N ALA A 14 11.18 -7.04 -10.67
CA ALA A 14 11.17 -5.71 -10.09
C ALA A 14 11.43 -4.66 -11.18
N PRO A 15 10.80 -3.47 -11.10
CA PRO A 15 11.14 -2.37 -11.99
C PRO A 15 12.62 -1.99 -11.80
N GLY A 16 13.28 -1.68 -12.90
CA GLY A 16 14.69 -1.28 -12.88
C GLY A 16 14.88 0.11 -12.26
N PHE A 17 16.06 0.40 -11.73
CA PHE A 17 16.40 1.74 -11.22
C PHE A 17 16.19 2.83 -12.28
N ASP A 18 16.63 2.59 -13.52
CA ASP A 18 16.45 3.52 -14.64
C ASP A 18 14.98 3.75 -15.01
N GLU A 19 14.13 2.74 -14.80
CA GLU A 19 12.69 2.84 -15.03
C GLU A 19 12.04 3.72 -13.96
N LEU A 20 12.31 3.44 -12.68
CA LEU A 20 11.82 4.24 -11.56
C LEU A 20 12.31 5.70 -11.63
N SER A 21 13.57 5.91 -12.01
CA SER A 21 14.13 7.25 -12.20
C SER A 21 13.40 8.03 -13.30
N ARG A 22 12.97 7.36 -14.38
CA ARG A 22 12.19 7.99 -15.45
C ARG A 22 10.79 8.36 -14.98
N VAL A 23 10.11 7.45 -14.29
CA VAL A 23 8.79 7.71 -13.68
C VAL A 23 8.86 8.92 -12.77
N LEU A 24 9.88 8.98 -11.91
CA LEU A 24 10.07 10.10 -11.00
C LEU A 24 10.28 11.42 -11.75
N ALA A 25 11.16 11.42 -12.77
CA ALA A 25 11.45 12.63 -13.54
C ALA A 25 10.24 13.17 -14.32
N GLU A 26 9.27 12.32 -14.66
CA GLU A 26 8.03 12.73 -15.32
C GLU A 26 6.99 13.27 -14.31
N ALA A 27 7.01 12.78 -13.08
CA ALA A 27 5.99 13.10 -12.07
C ALA A 27 6.37 14.25 -11.13
N ALA A 28 7.66 14.39 -10.77
CA ALA A 28 8.11 15.37 -9.78
C ALA A 28 9.41 16.05 -10.22
N GLU A 29 9.28 17.32 -10.64
CA GLU A 29 10.41 18.10 -11.14
C GLU A 29 11.49 18.26 -10.06
N GLY A 30 12.71 17.84 -10.39
CA GLY A 30 13.89 18.00 -9.54
C GLY A 30 14.02 16.99 -8.40
N ALA A 31 13.00 16.16 -8.13
CA ALA A 31 13.13 15.05 -7.18
C ALA A 31 14.16 14.03 -7.71
N THR A 32 14.89 13.39 -6.78
CA THR A 32 15.99 12.48 -7.13
C THR A 32 15.84 11.14 -6.44
N LEU A 33 16.34 10.09 -7.12
CA LEU A 33 16.40 8.73 -6.61
C LEU A 33 17.87 8.30 -6.58
N SER A 34 18.37 7.82 -5.45
CA SER A 34 19.72 7.24 -5.32
C SER A 34 19.66 5.77 -4.91
N GLU A 35 20.56 4.95 -5.45
CA GLU A 35 20.78 3.59 -4.97
C GLU A 35 21.61 3.64 -3.69
N GLU A 36 21.01 3.25 -2.56
CA GLU A 36 21.73 3.10 -1.28
C GLU A 36 22.38 1.72 -1.20
N GLU A 37 21.65 0.69 -1.63
CA GLU A 37 22.10 -0.70 -1.62
C GLU A 37 21.70 -1.41 -2.91
N SER A 38 22.56 -2.35 -3.35
CA SER A 38 22.27 -3.24 -4.47
C SER A 38 22.93 -4.60 -4.28
N GLU A 39 22.28 -5.64 -4.80
CA GLU A 39 22.79 -7.00 -4.83
C GLU A 39 22.75 -7.54 -6.26
N GLY A 40 23.89 -8.04 -6.75
CA GLY A 40 23.97 -8.61 -8.10
C GLY A 40 23.63 -7.62 -9.23
N GLY A 41 23.77 -6.31 -8.99
CA GLY A 41 23.40 -5.26 -9.95
C GLY A 41 21.91 -4.94 -9.97
N VAL A 42 21.16 -5.40 -8.97
CA VAL A 42 19.74 -5.05 -8.79
C VAL A 42 19.61 -4.32 -7.45
N TRP A 43 19.06 -3.11 -7.46
CA TRP A 43 18.85 -2.30 -6.25
C TRP A 43 18.09 -3.07 -5.17
N THR A 44 18.41 -2.87 -3.90
CA THR A 44 17.65 -3.42 -2.75
C THR A 44 17.08 -2.33 -1.87
N SER A 45 17.75 -1.17 -1.83
CA SER A 45 17.29 0.02 -1.13
C SER A 45 17.56 1.27 -1.96
N LEU A 46 16.56 2.14 -2.07
CA LEU A 46 16.64 3.42 -2.75
C LEU A 46 16.25 4.55 -1.80
N LEU A 47 16.92 5.70 -1.93
CA LEU A 47 16.53 6.93 -1.25
C LEU A 47 15.89 7.89 -2.25
N LEU A 48 14.67 8.30 -1.95
CA LEU A 48 13.94 9.36 -2.65
C LEU A 48 14.13 10.68 -1.90
N SER A 49 14.56 11.72 -2.60
CA SER A 49 14.87 13.04 -2.01
C SER A 49 14.27 14.19 -2.80
N THR A 50 13.97 15.29 -2.10
CA THR A 50 13.55 16.57 -2.69
C THR A 50 14.66 17.17 -3.57
N PRO A 51 14.38 18.19 -4.39
CA PRO A 51 15.41 18.91 -5.14
C PRO A 51 16.52 19.51 -4.27
N ASP A 52 16.20 19.88 -3.03
CA ASP A 52 17.14 20.43 -2.05
C ASP A 52 17.92 19.35 -1.28
N GLY A 53 17.61 18.07 -1.51
CA GLY A 53 18.27 16.92 -0.91
C GLY A 53 17.65 16.41 0.39
N ASP A 54 16.47 16.91 0.77
CA ASP A 54 15.77 16.43 1.96
C ASP A 54 15.14 15.04 1.69
N PRO A 55 15.32 14.06 2.60
CA PRO A 55 14.74 12.73 2.43
C PRO A 55 13.21 12.73 2.42
N ILE A 56 12.63 12.20 1.36
CA ILE A 56 11.18 11.97 1.20
C ILE A 56 10.82 10.57 1.67
N ALA A 57 11.53 9.55 1.19
CA ALA A 57 11.28 8.16 1.56
C ALA A 57 12.48 7.26 1.31
N VAL A 58 12.56 6.17 2.08
CA VAL A 58 13.38 5.00 1.74
C VAL A 58 12.47 3.95 1.13
N LEU A 59 12.86 3.41 -0.02
CA LEU A 59 12.17 2.33 -0.72
C LEU A 59 13.03 1.07 -0.68
N ASP A 60 12.58 0.07 0.07
CA ASP A 60 13.23 -1.24 0.14
C ASP A 60 12.47 -2.27 -0.69
N ARG A 61 13.22 -3.11 -1.41
CA ARG A 61 12.69 -4.30 -2.07
C ARG A 61 13.05 -5.53 -1.27
N ASN A 62 12.02 -6.21 -0.77
CA ASN A 62 12.12 -7.41 0.04
C ASN A 62 11.50 -8.60 -0.69
N PRO A 63 12.29 -9.39 -1.46
CA PRO A 63 11.82 -10.66 -2.01
C PRO A 63 11.33 -11.60 -0.91
N VAL A 64 10.28 -12.37 -1.18
CA VAL A 64 9.69 -13.36 -0.26
C VAL A 64 10.24 -14.74 -0.61
N ALA A 65 11.29 -15.16 0.10
CA ALA A 65 11.93 -16.45 -0.08
C ALA A 65 12.68 -16.89 1.19
N GLY A 66 12.54 -18.16 1.57
CA GLY A 66 13.30 -18.73 2.69
C GLY A 66 13.06 -17.94 3.99
N ASP A 67 14.15 -17.46 4.58
CA ASP A 67 14.23 -16.64 5.80
C ASP A 67 14.47 -15.15 5.50
N SER A 68 14.06 -14.66 4.32
CA SER A 68 14.19 -13.26 3.94
C SER A 68 13.32 -12.33 4.79
N LEU A 69 13.69 -11.04 4.84
CA LEU A 69 12.89 -9.98 5.48
C LEU A 69 11.45 -9.94 4.93
N GLY A 70 11.26 -10.14 3.62
CA GLY A 70 9.93 -10.20 3.03
C GLY A 70 9.11 -11.39 3.52
N ALA A 71 9.75 -12.54 3.82
CA ALA A 71 9.06 -13.70 4.38
C ALA A 71 8.67 -13.48 5.86
N GLU A 72 9.53 -12.84 6.64
CA GLU A 72 9.24 -12.42 8.01
C GLU A 72 8.05 -11.45 8.06
N GLU A 73 8.07 -10.41 7.22
CA GLU A 73 7.01 -9.40 7.11
C GLU A 73 5.66 -9.99 6.71
N ILE A 74 5.64 -10.93 5.77
CA ILE A 74 4.42 -11.68 5.44
C ILE A 74 3.92 -12.51 6.64
N GLY A 75 4.84 -13.09 7.41
CA GLY A 75 4.53 -13.79 8.66
C GLY A 75 3.84 -12.89 9.68
N GLU A 76 4.38 -11.70 9.91
CA GLU A 76 3.79 -10.69 10.79
C GLU A 76 2.37 -10.31 10.34
N PHE A 77 2.15 -10.08 9.04
CA PHE A 77 0.81 -9.77 8.53
C PHE A 77 -0.22 -10.88 8.76
N PHE A 78 0.17 -12.16 8.72
CA PHE A 78 -0.75 -13.24 9.08
C PHE A 78 -1.22 -13.13 10.54
N GLU A 79 -0.33 -12.75 11.46
CA GLU A 79 -0.68 -12.53 12.86
C GLU A 79 -1.55 -11.29 13.02
N GLU A 80 -1.24 -10.19 12.33
CA GLU A 80 -2.01 -8.95 12.39
C GLU A 80 -3.42 -9.09 11.82
N LEU A 81 -3.59 -9.87 10.75
CA LEU A 81 -4.89 -10.12 10.13
C LEU A 81 -5.82 -10.93 11.04
N ALA A 82 -5.27 -11.63 12.04
CA ALA A 82 -6.06 -12.36 13.01
C ALA A 82 -6.94 -11.41 13.84
N GLY A 83 -8.24 -11.44 13.57
CA GLY A 83 -9.23 -10.59 14.26
C GLY A 83 -9.51 -9.25 13.57
N CYS A 84 -8.81 -8.93 12.48
CA CYS A 84 -9.13 -7.80 11.63
C CYS A 84 -10.55 -7.87 11.04
N LYS A 85 -11.08 -6.71 10.65
CA LYS A 85 -12.44 -6.55 10.12
C LYS A 85 -12.42 -5.86 8.76
N PRO A 86 -13.39 -6.10 7.88
CA PRO A 86 -14.32 -7.23 7.92
C PRO A 86 -13.60 -8.59 7.80
N ALA A 87 -14.21 -9.64 8.36
CA ALA A 87 -13.62 -10.97 8.37
C ALA A 87 -13.42 -11.52 6.94
N SER A 88 -14.30 -11.16 6.00
CA SER A 88 -14.17 -11.55 4.59
C SER A 88 -12.96 -10.90 3.92
N GLY A 89 -12.72 -9.61 4.17
CA GLY A 89 -11.54 -8.90 3.69
C GLY A 89 -10.25 -9.48 4.26
N ALA A 90 -10.19 -9.67 5.58
CA ALA A 90 -9.02 -10.26 6.23
C ALA A 90 -8.70 -11.68 5.74
N ALA A 91 -9.74 -12.51 5.53
CA ALA A 91 -9.58 -13.85 4.96
C ALA A 91 -9.07 -13.79 3.51
N TRP A 92 -9.61 -12.89 2.69
CA TRP A 92 -9.15 -12.71 1.32
C TRP A 92 -7.68 -12.27 1.25
N VAL A 93 -7.29 -11.28 2.08
CA VAL A 93 -5.88 -10.84 2.16
C VAL A 93 -4.99 -12.00 2.60
N SER A 94 -5.39 -12.77 3.60
CA SER A 94 -4.63 -13.94 4.05
C SER A 94 -4.39 -14.96 2.93
N GLU A 95 -5.39 -15.21 2.07
CA GLU A 95 -5.21 -16.06 0.89
C GLU A 95 -4.28 -15.41 -0.15
N TYR A 96 -4.42 -14.10 -0.38
CA TYR A 96 -3.55 -13.34 -1.28
C TYR A 96 -2.07 -13.41 -0.87
N LEU A 97 -1.76 -13.21 0.41
CA LEU A 97 -0.39 -13.17 0.94
C LEU A 97 0.42 -14.44 0.63
N LYS A 98 -0.24 -15.60 0.52
CA LYS A 98 0.42 -16.87 0.15
C LYS A 98 1.06 -16.86 -1.24
N SER A 99 0.64 -15.92 -2.09
CA SER A 99 1.12 -15.78 -3.46
C SER A 99 2.10 -14.61 -3.66
N VAL A 100 2.29 -13.77 -2.64
CA VAL A 100 3.22 -12.64 -2.69
C VAL A 100 4.65 -13.14 -2.89
N LYS A 101 5.37 -12.47 -3.79
CA LYS A 101 6.76 -12.75 -4.15
C LYS A 101 7.71 -11.63 -3.78
N THR A 102 7.21 -10.40 -3.68
CA THR A 102 8.01 -9.23 -3.33
C THR A 102 7.18 -8.27 -2.52
N VAL A 103 7.75 -7.78 -1.41
CA VAL A 103 7.23 -6.64 -0.67
C VAL A 103 8.09 -5.44 -0.98
N TYR A 104 7.46 -4.35 -1.42
CA TYR A 104 8.12 -3.05 -1.57
C TYR A 104 7.70 -2.17 -0.41
N ALA A 105 8.62 -1.87 0.50
CA ALA A 105 8.36 -1.08 1.68
C ALA A 105 8.80 0.36 1.45
N PHE A 106 7.88 1.31 1.61
CA PHE A 106 8.15 2.74 1.56
C PHE A 106 8.11 3.28 2.98
N GLN A 107 9.26 3.62 3.55
CA GLN A 107 9.33 4.38 4.79
C GLN A 107 9.12 5.86 4.46
N HIS A 108 8.05 6.46 4.98
CA HIS A 108 7.81 7.89 4.79
C HIS A 108 8.71 8.69 5.74
N LEU A 109 9.38 9.70 5.21
CA LEU A 109 10.23 10.64 5.93
C LEU A 109 9.66 12.05 5.81
N SER A 110 10.28 13.03 6.46
CA SER A 110 9.74 14.39 6.57
C SER A 110 9.52 15.08 5.22
N GLY A 111 10.29 14.75 4.18
CA GLY A 111 10.07 15.30 2.84
C GLY A 111 8.76 14.86 2.20
N ALA A 112 8.13 13.78 2.67
CA ALA A 112 6.82 13.34 2.19
C ALA A 112 5.65 14.19 2.73
N ASP A 113 5.88 15.05 3.73
CA ASP A 113 4.86 15.94 4.28
C ASP A 113 4.58 17.15 3.37
N GLU A 114 5.44 17.39 2.38
CA GLU A 114 5.26 18.45 1.36
C GLU A 114 4.53 17.91 0.14
N ASP A 115 3.64 18.71 -0.47
CA ASP A 115 2.82 18.28 -1.62
C ASP A 115 3.65 17.64 -2.74
N ALA A 116 4.77 18.26 -3.11
CA ALA A 116 5.65 17.76 -4.17
C ALA A 116 6.38 16.46 -3.77
N GLY A 117 6.80 16.33 -2.50
CA GLY A 117 7.44 15.12 -2.00
C GLY A 117 6.44 13.97 -1.88
N PHE A 118 5.23 14.26 -1.43
CA PHE A 118 4.12 13.31 -1.44
C PHE A 118 3.81 12.84 -2.87
N GLU A 119 3.68 13.75 -3.83
CA GLU A 119 3.43 13.41 -5.25
C GLU A 119 4.55 12.53 -5.82
N ALA A 120 5.82 12.85 -5.53
CA ALA A 120 6.96 12.03 -5.92
C ALA A 120 6.86 10.60 -5.37
N LEU A 121 6.58 10.46 -4.07
CA LEU A 121 6.39 9.16 -3.41
C LEU A 121 5.22 8.39 -4.02
N GLN A 122 4.09 9.07 -4.21
CA GLN A 122 2.88 8.48 -4.81
C GLN A 122 3.13 7.98 -6.22
N SER A 123 3.90 8.71 -7.03
CA SER A 123 4.20 8.31 -8.41
C SER A 123 4.95 6.99 -8.48
N LEU A 124 5.97 6.80 -7.63
CA LEU A 124 6.73 5.55 -7.56
C LEU A 124 5.87 4.41 -7.05
N ARG A 125 5.12 4.64 -5.95
CA ARG A 125 4.21 3.62 -5.40
C ARG A 125 3.15 3.19 -6.40
N ALA A 126 2.54 4.15 -7.09
CA ALA A 126 1.52 3.91 -8.11
C ALA A 126 2.09 3.15 -9.31
N HIS A 127 3.34 3.43 -9.71
CA HIS A 127 4.00 2.68 -10.78
C HIS A 127 4.24 1.21 -10.41
N ILE A 128 4.77 0.96 -9.20
CA ILE A 128 5.00 -0.41 -8.72
C ILE A 128 3.67 -1.16 -8.56
N PHE A 129 2.66 -0.51 -7.98
CA PHE A 129 1.31 -1.07 -7.83
C PHE A 129 0.63 -1.34 -9.19
N GLY A 130 0.71 -0.39 -10.11
CA GLY A 130 0.11 -0.45 -11.45
C GLY A 130 0.75 -1.48 -12.38
N GLY A 131 1.92 -2.03 -12.02
CA GLY A 131 2.51 -3.20 -12.68
C GLY A 131 1.63 -4.47 -12.61
N GLY A 132 0.55 -4.44 -11.83
CA GLY A 132 -0.46 -5.49 -11.73
C GLY A 132 -0.12 -6.55 -10.68
N ASP A 133 -1.14 -7.30 -10.27
CA ASP A 133 -1.07 -8.34 -9.24
C ASP A 133 -0.43 -7.84 -7.93
N ALA A 134 -0.90 -6.68 -7.46
CA ALA A 134 -0.43 -6.03 -6.25
C ALA A 134 -1.60 -5.57 -5.36
N ILE A 135 -1.38 -5.54 -4.05
CA ILE A 135 -2.24 -4.84 -3.09
C ILE A 135 -1.41 -3.86 -2.26
N LEU A 136 -2.08 -2.92 -1.60
CA LEU A 136 -1.44 -1.97 -0.70
C LEU A 136 -1.71 -2.34 0.76
N GLN A 137 -0.73 -2.06 1.62
CA GLN A 137 -0.89 -1.97 3.06
C GLN A 137 -0.37 -0.61 3.53
N ALA A 138 -1.03 -0.02 4.51
CA ALA A 138 -0.57 1.20 5.17
C ALA A 138 -0.70 1.04 6.69
N ASP A 139 0.34 1.47 7.41
CA ASP A 139 0.42 1.33 8.85
C ASP A 139 -0.74 2.03 9.55
N GLY A 140 -1.51 1.27 10.33
CA GLY A 140 -2.67 1.82 11.03
C GLY A 140 -3.85 2.15 10.13
N GLU A 141 -3.88 1.70 8.87
CA GLU A 141 -5.00 1.95 7.95
C GLU A 141 -5.62 0.64 7.44
N GLY A 142 -4.77 -0.35 7.11
CA GLY A 142 -5.16 -1.70 6.74
C GLY A 142 -4.67 -2.10 5.36
N PHE A 143 -5.51 -2.82 4.60
CA PHE A 143 -5.16 -3.39 3.30
C PHE A 143 -6.19 -3.05 2.23
N THR A 144 -5.74 -2.97 0.98
CA THR A 144 -6.60 -2.82 -0.20
C THR A 144 -6.82 -4.14 -0.94
N ASN A 145 -7.78 -4.16 -1.86
CA ASN A 145 -7.81 -5.14 -2.94
C ASN A 145 -6.86 -4.72 -4.08
N GLU A 146 -6.86 -5.48 -5.18
CA GLU A 146 -6.03 -5.24 -6.37
C GLU A 146 -6.40 -3.97 -7.13
N ASP A 147 -7.60 -3.42 -6.92
CA ASP A 147 -8.06 -2.17 -7.53
C ASP A 147 -7.79 -0.93 -6.64
N GLY A 148 -7.17 -1.13 -5.48
CA GLY A 148 -6.83 -0.06 -4.53
C GLY A 148 -7.96 0.32 -3.57
N TYR A 149 -9.07 -0.42 -3.54
CA TYR A 149 -10.16 -0.19 -2.59
C TYR A 149 -9.83 -0.77 -1.21
N GLN A 150 -10.10 -0.03 -0.14
CA GLN A 150 -9.86 -0.51 1.21
C GLN A 150 -10.79 -1.69 1.56
N ILE A 151 -10.23 -2.82 1.98
CA ILE A 151 -10.97 -4.05 2.31
C ILE A 151 -10.75 -4.55 3.74
N VAL A 152 -9.78 -3.98 4.46
CA VAL A 152 -9.54 -4.24 5.88
C VAL A 152 -9.45 -2.92 6.64
N TRP A 153 -10.22 -2.79 7.73
CA TRP A 153 -10.21 -1.63 8.61
C TRP A 153 -9.11 -1.75 9.66
N ARG A 154 -8.15 -0.83 9.64
CA ARG A 154 -7.27 -0.57 10.79
C ARG A 154 -7.15 0.91 11.18
N PHE A 155 -7.86 1.80 10.48
CA PHE A 155 -7.88 3.22 10.80
C PHE A 155 -8.13 3.50 12.29
N GLY A 156 -7.42 4.50 12.82
CA GLY A 156 -7.63 5.03 14.16
C GLY A 156 -9.03 5.63 14.36
N GLU A 157 -9.43 5.82 15.61
CA GLU A 157 -10.79 6.26 15.94
C GLU A 157 -11.10 7.70 15.49
N THR A 158 -10.08 8.52 15.24
CA THR A 158 -10.22 9.95 14.92
C THR A 158 -10.13 10.27 13.44
N VAL A 159 -10.01 9.27 12.55
CA VAL A 159 -9.98 9.52 11.11
C VAL A 159 -11.34 10.02 10.61
N ASP A 160 -11.35 10.92 9.63
CA ASP A 160 -12.55 11.38 8.97
C ASP A 160 -12.30 11.56 7.46
N GLY A 161 -13.35 11.92 6.73
CA GLY A 161 -13.27 12.18 5.29
C GLY A 161 -13.78 11.02 4.44
N LEU A 162 -14.01 11.30 3.16
CA LEU A 162 -14.55 10.34 2.22
C LEU A 162 -13.46 9.39 1.73
N TRP A 163 -13.70 8.09 1.81
CA TRP A 163 -12.75 7.07 1.37
C TRP A 163 -13.42 5.96 0.58
N TRP A 164 -12.69 5.44 -0.39
CA TRP A 164 -13.14 4.34 -1.23
C TRP A 164 -12.85 2.98 -0.60
N MET A 165 -13.89 2.18 -0.48
CA MET A 165 -13.88 0.88 0.18
C MET A 165 -14.46 -0.19 -0.75
N ALA A 166 -14.20 -1.45 -0.43
CA ALA A 166 -14.92 -2.56 -1.03
C ALA A 166 -15.26 -3.64 0.00
N VAL A 167 -16.43 -4.26 -0.16
CA VAL A 167 -16.80 -5.48 0.58
C VAL A 167 -16.97 -6.64 -0.39
N LEU A 168 -16.59 -7.84 0.05
CA LEU A 168 -16.74 -9.05 -0.74
C LEU A 168 -18.14 -9.64 -0.52
N GLU A 169 -18.99 -9.60 -1.53
CA GLU A 169 -20.33 -10.20 -1.53
C GLU A 169 -20.43 -11.26 -2.63
N ASN A 170 -20.74 -12.51 -2.25
CA ASN A 170 -20.87 -13.63 -3.18
C ASN A 170 -19.66 -13.85 -4.12
N GLY A 171 -18.46 -13.49 -3.65
CA GLY A 171 -17.23 -13.61 -4.43
C GLY A 171 -16.94 -12.42 -5.35
N GLU A 172 -17.76 -11.37 -5.31
CA GLU A 172 -17.56 -10.14 -6.08
C GLU A 172 -17.28 -8.96 -5.15
N TRP A 173 -16.35 -8.10 -5.55
CA TRP A 173 -16.11 -6.83 -4.86
C TRP A 173 -17.26 -5.86 -5.16
N LYS A 174 -17.88 -5.33 -4.12
CA LYS A 174 -18.82 -4.20 -4.21
C LYS A 174 -18.15 -2.96 -3.66
N THR A 175 -17.95 -1.98 -4.52
CA THR A 175 -17.19 -0.77 -4.25
C THR A 175 -18.12 0.37 -3.86
N PHE A 176 -17.68 1.20 -2.93
CA PHE A 176 -18.44 2.34 -2.46
C PHE A 176 -17.53 3.35 -1.76
N GLN A 177 -18.00 4.59 -1.69
CA GLN A 177 -17.38 5.63 -0.89
C GLN A 177 -18.17 5.80 0.41
N MET A 178 -17.47 5.81 1.54
CA MET A 178 -18.04 6.08 2.86
C MET A 178 -17.32 7.25 3.52
N ASP A 179 -18.03 7.97 4.40
CA ASP A 179 -17.40 8.88 5.35
C ASP A 179 -16.75 8.09 6.49
N LEU A 180 -15.43 8.20 6.62
CA LEU A 180 -14.65 7.59 7.70
C LEU A 180 -14.98 8.22 9.05
N GLY A 181 -15.61 9.39 9.14
CA GLY A 181 -16.04 10.02 10.39
C GLY A 181 -17.39 9.50 10.91
N ASP A 182 -18.16 8.80 10.08
CA ASP A 182 -19.50 8.31 10.41
C ASP A 182 -19.43 6.94 11.11
N ALA A 183 -19.90 6.89 12.37
CA ALA A 183 -19.84 5.68 13.19
C ALA A 183 -20.70 4.52 12.65
N ASP A 184 -21.86 4.82 12.05
CA ASP A 184 -22.74 3.81 11.46
C ASP A 184 -22.11 3.24 10.19
N HIS A 185 -21.45 4.10 9.40
CA HIS A 185 -20.66 3.63 8.26
C HIS A 185 -19.54 2.69 8.71
N ARG A 186 -18.72 3.10 9.69
CA ARG A 186 -17.62 2.27 10.22
C ARG A 186 -18.13 0.90 10.66
N GLN A 187 -19.21 0.88 11.43
CA GLN A 187 -19.79 -0.35 11.94
C GLN A 187 -20.28 -1.25 10.80
N ALA A 188 -20.94 -0.71 9.79
CA ALA A 188 -21.41 -1.47 8.63
C ALA A 188 -20.22 -2.11 7.88
N PHE A 189 -19.18 -1.33 7.56
CA PHE A 189 -18.00 -1.85 6.87
C PHE A 189 -17.27 -2.92 7.68
N GLN A 190 -17.05 -2.72 8.98
CA GLN A 190 -16.41 -3.72 9.86
C GLN A 190 -17.21 -5.02 9.97
N GLN A 191 -18.52 -4.97 9.72
CA GLN A 191 -19.39 -6.15 9.63
C GLN A 191 -19.47 -6.76 8.22
N GLY A 192 -18.72 -6.21 7.26
CA GLY A 192 -18.68 -6.67 5.87
C GLY A 192 -19.92 -6.26 5.07
N ARG A 193 -20.53 -5.12 5.40
CA ARG A 193 -21.73 -4.60 4.74
C ARG A 193 -21.47 -3.22 4.16
N ILE A 194 -22.14 -2.90 3.05
CA ILE A 194 -22.16 -1.54 2.51
C ILE A 194 -22.98 -0.64 3.47
N PRO A 195 -22.44 0.50 3.92
CA PRO A 195 -23.20 1.45 4.73
C PRO A 195 -24.44 2.01 4.02
N ALA A 196 -25.50 2.24 4.78
CA ALA A 196 -26.66 2.96 4.26
C ALA A 196 -26.27 4.43 3.98
N GLY A 197 -26.57 4.93 2.77
CA GLY A 197 -26.21 6.30 2.38
C GLY A 197 -24.82 6.46 1.77
N ALA A 198 -24.02 5.39 1.69
CA ALA A 198 -22.77 5.38 0.95
C ALA A 198 -23.01 5.60 -0.55
N HIS A 199 -22.05 6.25 -1.21
CA HIS A 199 -22.07 6.42 -2.67
C HIS A 199 -21.52 5.16 -3.32
N LEU A 200 -22.33 4.43 -4.09
CA LEU A 200 -21.88 3.22 -4.77
C LEU A 200 -20.96 3.57 -5.95
N GLY A 201 -19.90 2.80 -6.14
CA GLY A 201 -19.11 2.87 -7.37
C GLY A 201 -19.90 2.33 -8.56
N GLU A 202 -19.62 2.86 -9.76
CA GLU A 202 -20.12 2.25 -10.99
C GLU A 202 -19.40 0.90 -11.22
N ALA A 203 -20.15 -0.10 -11.69
CA ALA A 203 -19.67 -1.46 -11.95
C ALA A 203 -19.05 -1.61 -13.33
#